data_AF-A0A7S3RMJ0-F1
#
_entry.id   AF-A0A7S3RMJ0-F1
#
_cell.length_a   1.000
_cell.length_b   1.000
_cell.length_c   1.000
_cell.angle_alpha   90.00
_cell.angle_beta   90.00
_cell.angle_gamma   90.00
#
_symmetry.space_group_name_H-M   'P 1'
#
loop_
_entity.id
_entity.type
_entity.pdbx_description
1 polymer ?
#
loop_
_entity_poly.entity_id
_entity_poly.type
_entity_poly.pdbx_seq_one_letter_code
_entity_poly.pdbx_strand_id
1 'polypeptide(L)'
;EVKAKRIEAEEAAKQEQELQRKIAQAVESVSELTHPMILIPGDAFINQITVPEIGRLQLSFRTTGQVKLLESMQEVRELKAEGGVIIFFSYECLQYGRVAPNEVQLESMKASIREVSRMHNTTVDKVYAWLDCFSIPQSNRFLQKAAINAIYGFASAPSMFVIICPQSTHANTLRVANEESVKERFWCRLEQVAFLCRQGKKHMFLHRG
;
A
#
# COMPACT_ATOMS: atom_id res chain seq x y z
N GLU A 1 31.61 21.05 40.57
CA GLU A 1 30.51 20.05 40.51
C GLU A 1 29.16 20.63 40.10
N VAL A 2 28.65 21.68 40.75
CA VAL A 2 27.29 22.24 40.46
C VAL A 2 27.11 22.68 38.99
N LYS A 3 28.15 23.29 38.39
CA LYS A 3 28.12 23.71 36.98
C LYS A 3 28.07 22.54 35.99
N ALA A 4 28.77 21.44 36.29
CA ALA A 4 28.82 20.27 35.42
C ALA A 4 27.47 19.52 35.43
N LYS A 5 26.88 19.33 36.62
CA LYS A 5 25.53 18.75 36.75
C LYS A 5 24.45 19.56 36.04
N ARG A 6 24.61 20.89 35.98
CA ARG A 6 23.67 21.78 35.31
C ARG A 6 23.78 21.69 33.77
N ILE A 7 24.99 21.54 33.25
CA ILE A 7 25.23 21.32 31.81
C ILE A 7 24.69 19.95 31.39
N GLU A 8 24.94 18.89 32.17
CA GLU A 8 24.38 17.55 31.90
C GLU A 8 22.84 17.55 31.92
N ALA A 9 22.22 18.26 32.85
CA ALA A 9 20.77 18.39 32.92
C ALA A 9 20.20 19.19 31.71
N GLU A 10 20.89 20.24 31.27
CA GLU A 10 20.52 21.02 30.09
C GLU A 10 20.68 20.19 28.80
N GLU A 11 21.72 19.35 28.68
CA GLU A 11 21.91 18.43 27.56
C GLU A 11 20.87 17.31 27.53
N ALA A 12 20.57 16.69 28.68
CA ALA A 12 19.53 15.67 28.79
C ALA A 12 18.13 16.24 28.45
N ALA A 13 17.81 17.44 28.93
CA ALA A 13 16.56 18.12 28.59
C ALA A 13 16.45 18.42 27.08
N LYS A 14 17.57 18.79 26.44
CA LYS A 14 17.63 19.04 24.99
C LYS A 14 17.48 17.76 24.17
N GLN A 15 18.08 16.66 24.61
CA GLN A 15 17.91 15.33 24.00
C GLN A 15 16.48 14.83 24.13
N GLU A 16 15.85 14.99 25.29
CA GLU A 16 14.45 14.63 25.52
C GLU A 16 13.51 15.46 24.63
N GLN A 17 13.75 16.78 24.51
CA GLN A 17 12.99 17.62 23.58
C GLN A 17 13.15 17.20 22.12
N GLU A 18 14.37 16.86 21.69
CA GLU A 18 14.59 16.36 20.32
C GLU A 18 13.90 15.02 20.08
N LEU A 19 13.93 14.12 21.06
CA LEU A 19 13.25 12.83 21.00
C LEU A 19 11.73 13.02 20.91
N GLN A 20 11.15 13.85 21.78
CA GLN A 20 9.71 14.16 21.75
C GLN A 20 9.31 14.82 20.43
N ARG A 21 10.13 15.71 19.88
CA ARG A 21 9.88 16.31 18.56
C ARG A 21 9.90 15.24 17.46
N LYS A 22 10.88 14.33 17.46
CA LYS A 22 10.95 13.23 16.49
C LYS A 22 9.76 12.29 16.62
N ILE A 23 9.32 11.99 17.83
CA ILE A 23 8.13 11.17 18.08
C ILE A 23 6.88 11.90 17.57
N ALA A 24 6.70 13.18 17.88
CA ALA A 24 5.56 13.96 17.40
C ALA A 24 5.52 14.03 15.87
N GLN A 25 6.65 14.30 15.22
CA GLN A 25 6.77 14.27 13.76
C GLN A 25 6.51 12.88 13.17
N ALA A 26 6.98 11.82 13.83
CA ALA A 26 6.71 10.45 13.42
C ALA A 26 5.20 10.15 13.52
N VAL A 27 4.56 10.51 14.62
CA VAL A 27 3.11 10.36 14.85
C VAL A 27 2.31 11.14 13.81
N GLU A 28 2.70 12.38 13.53
CA GLU A 28 2.05 13.23 12.53
C GLU A 28 2.19 12.65 11.11
N SER A 29 3.38 12.14 10.78
CA SER A 29 3.65 11.50 9.48
C SER A 29 2.90 10.19 9.25
N VAL A 30 2.46 9.51 10.32
CA VAL A 30 1.61 8.31 10.23
C VAL A 30 0.12 8.60 10.43
N SER A 31 -0.24 9.77 10.96
CA SER A 31 -1.63 10.21 11.08
C SER A 31 -2.15 10.93 9.83
N GLU A 32 -1.25 11.40 8.98
CA GLU A 32 -1.57 12.07 7.72
C GLU A 32 -1.04 11.29 6.49
N LEU A 33 -1.70 11.48 5.36
CA LEU A 33 -1.20 11.00 4.08
C LEU A 33 -0.14 12.00 3.58
N THR A 34 1.14 11.68 3.78
CA THR A 34 2.25 12.52 3.30
C THR A 34 2.40 12.53 1.76
N HIS A 35 1.60 11.72 1.07
CA HIS A 35 1.38 11.73 -0.36
C HIS A 35 -0.06 11.26 -0.64
N PRO A 36 -0.79 11.82 -1.63
CA PRO A 36 -2.12 11.35 -1.98
C PRO A 36 -2.18 9.83 -2.24
N MET A 37 -3.17 9.18 -1.64
CA MET A 37 -3.50 7.78 -1.90
C MET A 37 -4.29 7.70 -3.21
N ILE A 38 -3.77 6.92 -4.16
CA ILE A 38 -4.37 6.78 -5.48
C ILE A 38 -4.94 5.38 -5.60
N LEU A 39 -6.24 5.33 -5.89
CA LEU A 39 -7.02 4.11 -5.90
C LEU A 39 -7.66 3.91 -7.26
N ILE A 40 -7.83 2.65 -7.64
CA ILE A 40 -8.52 2.26 -8.87
C ILE A 40 -9.86 1.64 -8.48
N PRO A 41 -11.01 2.15 -8.96
CA PRO A 41 -12.31 1.49 -8.81
C PRO A 41 -12.27 0.06 -9.34
N GLY A 42 -12.92 -0.87 -8.65
CA GLY A 42 -12.81 -2.30 -8.90
C GLY A 42 -13.35 -2.70 -10.26
N ASP A 43 -14.37 -2.00 -10.77
CA ASP A 43 -14.96 -2.22 -12.09
C ASP A 43 -13.97 -1.81 -13.20
N ALA A 44 -13.32 -0.65 -13.03
CA ALA A 44 -12.25 -0.20 -13.91
C ALA A 44 -11.06 -1.18 -13.85
N PHE A 45 -10.66 -1.61 -12.65
CA PHE A 45 -9.58 -2.56 -12.47
C PHE A 45 -9.85 -3.90 -13.18
N ILE A 46 -11.06 -4.44 -13.06
CA ILE A 46 -11.41 -5.73 -13.66
C ILE A 46 -11.49 -5.65 -15.18
N ASN A 47 -12.12 -4.59 -15.71
CA ASN A 47 -12.50 -4.52 -17.11
C ASN A 47 -11.43 -3.87 -18.01
N GLN A 48 -10.57 -3.03 -17.46
CA GLN A 48 -9.70 -2.14 -18.23
C GLN A 48 -8.21 -2.33 -17.94
N ILE A 49 -7.84 -3.24 -17.03
CA ILE A 49 -6.43 -3.52 -16.72
C ILE A 49 -6.03 -4.90 -17.23
N THR A 50 -5.05 -4.88 -18.12
CA THR A 50 -4.29 -6.02 -18.62
C THR A 50 -2.79 -5.84 -18.37
N VAL A 51 -2.00 -6.92 -18.46
CA VAL A 51 -0.53 -6.85 -18.26
C VAL A 51 0.20 -5.94 -19.26
N PRO A 52 -0.11 -5.97 -20.57
CA PRO A 52 0.48 -5.01 -21.53
C PRO A 52 0.14 -3.55 -21.19
N GLU A 53 -1.00 -3.36 -20.55
CA GLU A 53 -1.50 -2.09 -20.07
C GLU A 53 -0.76 -1.66 -18.80
N ILE A 54 -0.55 -2.52 -17.80
CA ILE A 54 0.28 -2.21 -16.61
C ILE A 54 1.64 -1.60 -17.00
N GLY A 55 2.29 -2.12 -18.05
CA GLY A 55 3.54 -1.58 -18.58
C GLY A 55 3.43 -0.21 -19.28
N ARG A 56 2.24 0.19 -19.73
CA ARG A 56 1.95 1.46 -20.43
C ARG A 56 1.20 2.49 -19.58
N LEU A 57 0.52 2.06 -18.51
CA LEU A 57 -0.61 2.76 -17.89
C LEU A 57 -0.29 3.69 -16.72
N GLN A 58 0.97 3.87 -16.30
CA GLN A 58 1.25 4.75 -15.15
C GLN A 58 0.79 6.21 -15.38
N LEU A 59 0.69 6.64 -16.64
CA LEU A 59 0.19 7.97 -17.01
C LEU A 59 -1.29 7.94 -17.42
N SER A 60 -1.73 7.00 -18.26
CA SER A 60 -3.05 7.08 -18.89
C SER A 60 -4.23 6.92 -17.95
N PHE A 61 -4.19 6.11 -16.88
CA PHE A 61 -5.31 6.04 -15.91
C PHE A 61 -5.50 7.33 -15.10
N ARG A 62 -4.39 8.03 -14.83
CA ARG A 62 -4.43 9.35 -14.19
C ARG A 62 -4.99 10.40 -15.15
N THR A 63 -4.72 10.25 -16.45
CA THR A 63 -5.19 11.17 -17.49
C THR A 63 -6.64 10.90 -17.93
N THR A 64 -7.14 9.66 -17.85
CA THR A 64 -8.53 9.31 -18.21
C THR A 64 -9.54 9.58 -17.10
N GLY A 65 -9.09 10.02 -15.91
CA GLY A 65 -9.98 10.39 -14.80
C GLY A 65 -10.63 9.21 -14.07
N GLN A 66 -10.11 7.99 -14.27
CA GLN A 66 -10.69 6.76 -13.72
C GLN A 66 -10.06 6.32 -12.39
N VAL A 67 -9.35 7.22 -11.70
CA VAL A 67 -8.75 6.97 -10.40
C VAL A 67 -9.44 7.81 -9.32
N LYS A 68 -9.53 7.26 -8.11
CA LYS A 68 -9.95 8.00 -6.92
C LYS A 68 -8.69 8.47 -6.20
N LEU A 69 -8.50 9.79 -6.15
CA LEU A 69 -7.45 10.44 -5.38
C LEU A 69 -8.00 10.77 -3.98
N LEU A 70 -7.26 10.39 -2.93
CA LEU A 70 -7.54 10.77 -1.56
C LEU A 70 -6.32 11.49 -0.99
N GLU A 71 -6.44 12.76 -0.66
CA GLU A 71 -5.32 13.60 -0.22
C GLU A 71 -5.12 13.57 1.29
N SER A 72 -6.14 13.15 2.04
CA SER A 72 -6.12 13.12 3.49
C SER A 72 -6.67 11.80 4.08
N MET A 73 -6.26 11.51 5.31
CA MET A 73 -6.86 10.39 6.07
C MET A 73 -8.34 10.63 6.39
N GLN A 74 -8.81 11.87 6.34
CA GLN A 74 -10.23 12.20 6.49
C GLN A 74 -11.03 11.72 5.28
N GLU A 75 -10.56 12.00 4.05
CA GLU A 75 -11.20 11.48 2.84
C GLU A 75 -11.20 9.95 2.77
N VAL A 76 -10.16 9.29 3.29
CA VAL A 76 -10.16 7.82 3.45
C VAL A 76 -11.29 7.35 4.36
N ARG A 77 -11.54 8.05 5.47
CA ARG A 77 -12.63 7.72 6.39
C ARG A 77 -13.99 7.97 5.77
N GLU A 78 -14.15 9.08 5.06
CA GLU A 78 -15.39 9.44 4.37
C GLU A 78 -15.73 8.41 3.29
N LEU A 79 -14.76 8.04 2.44
CA LEU A 79 -14.95 7.00 1.43
C LEU A 79 -15.44 5.68 2.05
N LYS A 80 -14.86 5.28 3.19
CA LYS A 80 -15.27 4.08 3.92
C LYS A 80 -16.67 4.21 4.53
N ALA A 81 -17.00 5.37 5.08
CA ALA A 81 -18.33 5.66 5.65
C ALA A 81 -19.43 5.64 4.58
N GLU A 82 -19.09 6.02 3.33
CA GLU A 82 -19.95 5.92 2.15
C GLU A 82 -20.08 4.49 1.57
N GLY A 83 -19.54 3.48 2.27
CA GLY A 83 -19.59 2.08 1.86
C GLY A 83 -18.45 1.65 0.93
N GLY A 84 -17.44 2.50 0.71
CA GLY A 84 -16.25 2.17 -0.06
C GLY A 84 -15.35 1.18 0.68
N VAL A 85 -14.85 0.17 -0.03
CA VAL A 85 -13.95 -0.84 0.53
C VAL A 85 -12.60 -0.76 -0.15
N ILE A 86 -11.56 -0.37 0.60
CA ILE A 86 -10.20 -0.23 0.07
C ILE A 86 -9.45 -1.55 0.30
N ILE A 87 -8.92 -2.14 -0.77
CA ILE A 87 -8.01 -3.28 -0.75
C ILE A 87 -6.59 -2.79 -1.01
N PHE A 88 -5.67 -3.17 -0.13
CA PHE A 88 -4.24 -3.07 -0.41
C PHE A 88 -3.73 -4.43 -0.87
N PHE A 89 -3.25 -4.48 -2.10
CA PHE A 89 -2.65 -5.67 -2.66
C PHE A 89 -1.13 -5.66 -2.41
N SER A 90 -0.66 -6.65 -1.66
CA SER A 90 0.77 -6.94 -1.52
C SER A 90 1.12 -8.13 -2.40
N TYR A 91 2.16 -8.01 -3.22
CA TYR A 91 2.53 -9.02 -4.22
C TYR A 91 4.02 -8.98 -4.56
N GLU A 92 4.49 -10.00 -5.29
CA GLU A 92 5.88 -10.09 -5.72
C GLU A 92 6.07 -9.61 -7.15
N CYS A 93 7.11 -8.80 -7.37
CA CYS A 93 7.55 -8.46 -8.71
C CYS A 93 8.32 -9.66 -9.28
N LEU A 94 7.75 -10.31 -10.29
CA LEU A 94 8.26 -11.55 -10.86
C LEU A 94 9.19 -11.35 -12.06
N GLN A 95 9.57 -10.11 -12.35
CA GLN A 95 10.45 -9.80 -13.48
C GLN A 95 11.20 -8.49 -13.26
N TYR A 96 12.49 -8.50 -13.52
CA TYR A 96 13.30 -7.28 -13.53
C TYR A 96 12.97 -6.40 -14.74
N GLY A 97 12.90 -5.10 -14.52
CA GLY A 97 12.73 -4.12 -15.59
C GLY A 97 11.34 -4.12 -16.25
N ARG A 98 10.38 -4.88 -15.72
CA ARG A 98 8.96 -4.78 -16.07
C ARG A 98 8.12 -4.45 -14.85
N VAL A 99 7.01 -3.79 -15.12
CA VAL A 99 6.01 -3.45 -14.11
C VAL A 99 5.19 -4.72 -13.83
N ALA A 100 5.15 -5.16 -12.59
CA ALA A 100 4.29 -6.25 -12.12
C ALA A 100 2.89 -5.70 -11.77
N PRO A 101 1.83 -6.54 -11.61
CA PRO A 101 1.77 -8.01 -11.59
C PRO A 101 1.89 -8.71 -12.96
N ASN A 102 2.13 -10.02 -12.97
CA ASN A 102 1.92 -10.88 -14.16
C ASN A 102 0.44 -11.26 -14.34
N GLU A 103 0.11 -12.03 -15.38
CA GLU A 103 -1.27 -12.41 -15.69
C GLU A 103 -1.94 -13.19 -14.56
N VAL A 104 -1.24 -14.16 -13.96
CA VAL A 104 -1.77 -15.02 -12.89
C VAL A 104 -2.07 -14.20 -11.63
N GLN A 105 -1.15 -13.33 -11.25
CA GLN A 105 -1.32 -12.41 -10.13
C GLN A 105 -2.45 -11.40 -10.40
N LEU A 106 -2.55 -10.87 -11.62
CA LEU A 106 -3.60 -9.94 -12.00
C LEU A 106 -5.00 -10.59 -11.91
N GLU A 107 -5.16 -11.81 -12.42
CA GLU A 107 -6.43 -12.53 -12.30
C GLU A 107 -6.77 -12.89 -10.85
N SER A 108 -5.76 -13.22 -10.04
CA SER A 108 -5.91 -13.40 -8.58
C SER A 108 -6.42 -12.13 -7.88
N MET A 109 -5.91 -10.96 -8.28
CA MET A 109 -6.37 -9.66 -7.77
C MET A 109 -7.82 -9.39 -8.19
N LYS A 110 -8.18 -9.63 -9.45
CA LYS A 110 -9.55 -9.47 -9.96
C LYS A 110 -10.53 -10.40 -9.23
N ALA A 111 -10.16 -11.66 -9.00
CA ALA A 111 -10.94 -12.60 -8.21
C ALA A 111 -11.12 -12.10 -6.78
N SER A 112 -10.05 -11.59 -6.16
CA SER A 112 -10.09 -11.03 -4.81
C SER A 112 -11.03 -9.81 -4.70
N ILE A 113 -11.05 -8.92 -5.70
CA ILE A 113 -12.00 -7.79 -5.74
C ILE A 113 -13.46 -8.29 -5.73
N ARG A 114 -13.78 -9.30 -6.54
CA ARG A 114 -15.13 -9.88 -6.60
C ARG A 114 -15.52 -10.52 -5.27
N GLU A 115 -14.58 -11.21 -4.62
CA GLU A 115 -14.82 -11.84 -3.32
C GLU A 115 -15.03 -10.80 -2.21
N VAL A 116 -14.23 -9.73 -2.18
CA VAL A 116 -14.39 -8.63 -1.23
C VAL A 116 -15.74 -7.93 -1.43
N SER A 117 -16.16 -7.70 -2.68
CA SER A 117 -17.49 -7.17 -2.99
C SER A 117 -18.59 -8.04 -2.38
N ARG A 118 -18.51 -9.38 -2.52
CA ARG A 118 -19.45 -10.32 -1.89
C ARG A 118 -19.41 -10.29 -0.36
N MET A 119 -18.22 -10.36 0.24
CA MET A 119 -18.05 -10.36 1.70
C MET A 119 -18.62 -9.10 2.36
N HIS A 120 -18.51 -7.96 1.69
CA HIS A 120 -19.01 -6.68 2.20
C HIS A 120 -20.43 -6.34 1.73
N ASN A 121 -21.08 -7.22 0.98
CA ASN A 121 -22.39 -6.99 0.37
C ASN A 121 -22.47 -5.64 -0.37
N THR A 122 -21.43 -5.34 -1.15
CA THR A 122 -21.28 -4.09 -1.90
C THR A 122 -21.02 -4.39 -3.38
N THR A 123 -21.15 -3.40 -4.24
CA THR A 123 -20.87 -3.54 -5.67
C THR A 123 -19.39 -3.39 -5.97
N VAL A 124 -18.95 -3.94 -7.11
CA VAL A 124 -17.53 -3.96 -7.50
C VAL A 124 -16.96 -2.54 -7.71
N ASP A 125 -17.77 -1.58 -8.15
CA ASP A 125 -17.40 -0.17 -8.31
C ASP A 125 -17.16 0.55 -6.96
N LYS A 126 -17.68 0.01 -5.86
CA LYS A 126 -17.43 0.47 -4.49
C LYS A 126 -16.24 -0.22 -3.82
N VAL A 127 -15.58 -1.15 -4.51
CA VAL A 127 -14.30 -1.72 -4.09
C VAL A 127 -13.18 -0.94 -4.79
N TYR A 128 -12.13 -0.59 -4.05
CA TYR A 128 -11.04 0.24 -4.53
C TYR A 128 -9.71 -0.48 -4.32
N ALA A 129 -8.94 -0.64 -5.39
CA ALA A 129 -7.64 -1.30 -5.35
C ALA A 129 -6.51 -0.29 -5.22
N TRP A 130 -5.63 -0.52 -4.25
CA TRP A 130 -4.31 0.12 -4.15
C TRP A 130 -3.23 -0.88 -4.54
N LEU A 131 -2.39 -0.50 -5.51
CA LEU A 131 -1.24 -1.28 -5.97
C LEU A 131 -0.06 -0.33 -6.19
N ASP A 132 1.10 -0.67 -5.66
CA ASP A 132 2.32 0.14 -5.75
C ASP A 132 2.66 0.57 -7.20
N CYS A 133 2.49 -0.31 -8.18
CA CYS A 133 2.83 -0.05 -9.57
C CYS A 133 1.96 1.03 -10.24
N PHE A 134 0.75 1.27 -9.71
CA PHE A 134 -0.18 2.29 -10.21
C PHE A 134 -0.26 3.51 -9.28
N SER A 135 -0.30 3.25 -7.98
CA SER A 135 -0.53 4.24 -6.95
C SER A 135 0.72 5.09 -6.69
N ILE A 136 1.92 4.52 -6.86
CA ILE A 136 3.20 5.24 -6.70
C ILE A 136 3.60 5.90 -8.03
N PRO A 137 3.90 7.21 -8.06
CA PRO A 137 4.46 7.88 -9.24
C PRO A 137 5.81 7.32 -9.64
N GLN A 138 6.08 7.18 -10.93
CA GLN A 138 7.25 6.40 -11.41
C GLN A 138 8.13 7.18 -12.38
N SER A 139 7.57 8.18 -13.06
CA SER A 139 8.31 9.12 -13.91
C SER A 139 9.07 10.17 -13.09
N ASN A 140 8.50 10.63 -11.96
CA ASN A 140 9.14 11.63 -11.09
C ASN A 140 9.70 10.95 -9.85
N ARG A 141 11.03 10.91 -9.74
CA ARG A 141 11.74 10.24 -8.63
C ARG A 141 11.52 10.90 -7.27
N PHE A 142 11.29 12.21 -7.21
CA PHE A 142 10.99 12.90 -5.96
C PHE A 142 9.61 12.50 -5.43
N LEU A 143 8.60 12.51 -6.30
CA LEU A 143 7.25 12.08 -5.96
C LEU A 143 7.20 10.57 -5.66
N GLN A 144 7.95 9.77 -6.42
CA GLN A 144 8.12 8.34 -6.14
C GLN A 144 8.63 8.11 -4.72
N LYS A 145 9.72 8.80 -4.35
CA LYS A 145 10.31 8.65 -3.02
C LYS A 145 9.35 9.10 -1.92
N ALA A 146 8.63 10.21 -2.13
CA ALA A 146 7.61 10.66 -1.20
C ALA A 146 6.50 9.61 -1.01
N ALA A 147 5.97 9.04 -2.09
CA ALA A 147 4.97 7.98 -2.02
C ALA A 147 5.50 6.67 -1.39
N ILE A 148 6.75 6.30 -1.65
CA ILE A 148 7.39 5.14 -0.99
C ILE A 148 7.50 5.37 0.52
N ASN A 149 7.90 6.57 0.94
CA ASN A 149 7.97 6.91 2.36
C ASN A 149 6.58 6.88 3.05
N ALA A 150 5.52 7.16 2.29
CA ALA A 150 4.14 7.12 2.75
C ALA A 150 3.52 5.71 2.78
N ILE A 151 4.24 4.67 2.34
CA ILE A 151 3.65 3.34 2.13
C ILE A 151 3.03 2.74 3.40
N TYR A 152 3.57 3.05 4.57
CA TYR A 152 3.04 2.54 5.85
C TYR A 152 1.68 3.18 6.18
N GLY A 153 1.51 4.46 5.83
CA GLY A 153 0.20 5.12 5.85
C GLY A 153 -0.76 4.42 4.88
N PHE A 154 -0.30 4.13 3.66
CA PHE A 154 -1.09 3.42 2.66
C PHE A 154 -1.45 1.98 3.03
N ALA A 155 -0.58 1.27 3.74
CA ALA A 155 -0.82 -0.11 4.17
C ALA A 155 -1.70 -0.19 5.42
N SER A 156 -1.74 0.85 6.26
CA SER A 156 -2.54 0.86 7.50
C SER A 156 -3.97 1.39 7.32
N ALA A 157 -4.18 2.26 6.34
CA ALA A 157 -5.46 2.88 6.04
C ALA A 157 -6.55 2.00 5.37
N PRO A 158 -6.26 0.96 4.57
CA PRO A 158 -7.22 0.12 3.84
C PRO A 158 -8.23 -0.61 4.73
N SER A 159 -9.31 -1.11 4.14
CA SER A 159 -10.26 -1.99 4.84
C SER A 159 -9.78 -3.43 4.85
N MET A 160 -9.05 -3.83 3.80
CA MET A 160 -8.61 -5.20 3.56
C MET A 160 -7.15 -5.21 3.12
N PHE A 161 -6.40 -6.19 3.61
CA PHE A 161 -5.04 -6.47 3.17
C PHE A 161 -5.01 -7.83 2.49
N VAL A 162 -4.69 -7.88 1.20
CA VAL A 162 -4.71 -9.13 0.43
C VAL A 162 -3.32 -9.39 -0.14
N ILE A 163 -2.71 -10.47 0.31
CA ILE A 163 -1.43 -10.97 -0.19
C ILE A 163 -1.71 -11.85 -1.40
N ILE A 164 -1.20 -11.46 -2.56
CA ILE A 164 -1.31 -12.20 -3.81
C ILE A 164 -0.06 -13.07 -3.96
N CYS A 165 -0.22 -14.37 -3.72
CA CYS A 165 0.85 -15.35 -3.79
C CYS A 165 0.44 -16.63 -4.54
N PRO A 166 -0.17 -16.52 -5.75
CA PRO A 166 -0.43 -17.71 -6.55
C PRO A 166 0.88 -18.34 -6.98
N GLN A 167 0.87 -19.66 -7.17
CA GLN A 167 2.03 -20.40 -7.68
C GLN A 167 2.49 -19.77 -9.01
N SER A 168 3.66 -19.15 -8.99
CA SER A 168 4.23 -18.42 -10.12
C SER A 168 5.74 -18.66 -10.20
N THR A 169 6.35 -18.24 -11.31
CA THR A 169 7.80 -18.35 -11.50
C THR A 169 8.36 -16.99 -11.91
N HIS A 170 9.41 -16.55 -11.22
CA HIS A 170 10.11 -15.32 -11.57
C HIS A 170 10.82 -15.49 -12.92
N ALA A 171 10.51 -14.65 -13.89
CA ALA A 171 10.96 -14.79 -15.27
C ALA A 171 12.49 -14.79 -15.44
N ASN A 172 13.21 -13.96 -14.67
CA ASN A 172 14.67 -13.87 -14.78
C ASN A 172 15.44 -14.89 -13.93
N THR A 173 15.01 -15.15 -12.69
CA THR A 173 15.76 -16.00 -11.74
C THR A 173 15.27 -17.44 -11.75
N LEU A 174 14.14 -17.72 -12.41
CA LEU A 174 13.44 -18.99 -12.41
C LEU A 174 13.04 -19.49 -11.02
N ARG A 175 13.12 -18.62 -10.00
CA ARG A 175 12.68 -18.95 -8.65
C ARG A 175 11.16 -19.08 -8.62
N VAL A 176 10.70 -20.10 -7.92
CA VAL A 176 9.28 -20.26 -7.60
C VAL A 176 8.88 -19.13 -6.66
N ALA A 177 7.82 -18.41 -7.02
CA ALA A 177 7.18 -17.42 -6.18
C ALA A 177 5.84 -17.96 -5.72
N ASN A 178 5.66 -18.05 -4.41
CA ASN A 178 4.50 -18.62 -3.75
C ASN A 178 4.40 -18.06 -2.32
N GLU A 179 3.59 -18.69 -1.48
CA GLU A 179 3.47 -18.29 -0.07
C GLU A 179 4.82 -18.26 0.67
N GLU A 180 5.69 -19.24 0.46
CA GLU A 180 7.00 -19.30 1.13
C GLU A 180 7.91 -18.16 0.66
N SER A 181 7.94 -17.85 -0.64
CA SER A 181 8.72 -16.70 -1.12
C SER A 181 8.24 -15.39 -0.51
N VAL A 182 6.93 -15.22 -0.34
CA VAL A 182 6.38 -14.01 0.30
C VAL A 182 6.76 -13.92 1.78
N LYS A 183 6.76 -15.03 2.53
CA LYS A 183 7.18 -15.05 3.95
C LYS A 183 8.62 -14.57 4.15
N GLU A 184 9.49 -14.80 3.17
CA GLU A 184 10.89 -14.37 3.21
C GLU A 184 11.08 -12.87 2.94
N ARG A 185 10.08 -12.17 2.37
CA ARG A 185 10.23 -10.78 1.92
C ARG A 185 10.00 -9.77 3.04
N PHE A 186 11.07 -9.03 3.37
CA PHE A 186 11.06 -8.01 4.43
C PHE A 186 10.02 -6.89 4.20
N TRP A 187 9.86 -6.41 2.96
CA TRP A 187 8.93 -5.33 2.66
C TRP A 187 7.47 -5.72 2.95
N CYS A 188 7.09 -6.94 2.57
CA CYS A 188 5.77 -7.50 2.86
C CYS A 188 5.53 -7.59 4.39
N ARG A 189 6.56 -7.89 5.19
CA ARG A 189 6.45 -7.92 6.66
C ARG A 189 6.13 -6.54 7.24
N LEU A 190 6.77 -5.49 6.74
CA LEU A 190 6.49 -4.13 7.22
C LEU A 190 5.06 -3.69 6.86
N GLU A 191 4.60 -3.97 5.64
CA GLU A 191 3.22 -3.70 5.21
C GLU A 191 2.21 -4.45 6.09
N GLN A 192 2.46 -5.74 6.36
CA GLN A 192 1.64 -6.55 7.25
C GLN A 192 1.62 -6.00 8.68
N VAL A 193 2.76 -5.58 9.23
CA VAL A 193 2.84 -4.97 10.57
C VAL A 193 2.06 -3.66 10.61
N ALA A 194 2.21 -2.80 9.59
CA ALA A 194 1.47 -1.53 9.51
C ALA A 194 -0.05 -1.75 9.49
N PHE A 195 -0.53 -2.71 8.70
CA PHE A 195 -1.95 -3.08 8.68
C PHE A 195 -2.39 -3.69 10.02
N LEU A 196 -1.64 -4.64 10.56
CA LEU A 196 -1.94 -5.33 11.81
C LEU A 196 -2.06 -4.36 12.99
N CYS A 197 -1.16 -3.39 13.10
CA CYS A 197 -1.18 -2.40 14.18
C CYS A 197 -2.43 -1.51 14.16
N ARG A 198 -3.08 -1.32 13.01
CA ARG A 198 -4.24 -0.43 12.87
C ARG A 198 -5.58 -1.15 12.74
N GLN A 199 -5.63 -2.25 11.99
CA GLN A 199 -6.86 -2.98 11.66
C GLN A 199 -6.94 -4.37 12.32
N GLY A 200 -5.84 -4.85 12.91
CA GLY A 200 -5.74 -6.22 13.38
C GLY A 200 -5.63 -7.25 12.24
N LYS A 201 -5.72 -8.54 12.58
CA LYS A 201 -5.51 -9.65 11.61
C LYS A 201 -6.77 -10.11 10.88
N LYS A 202 -7.96 -9.71 11.33
CA LYS A 202 -9.24 -10.26 10.85
C LYS A 202 -9.47 -10.03 9.35
N HIS A 203 -8.92 -8.93 8.83
CA HIS A 203 -9.12 -8.49 7.45
C HIS A 203 -7.86 -8.66 6.59
N MET A 204 -6.97 -9.57 6.99
CA MET A 204 -5.74 -9.91 6.28
C MET A 204 -5.87 -11.30 5.65
N PHE A 205 -5.74 -11.38 4.33
CA PHE A 205 -6.01 -12.59 3.55
C PHE A 205 -4.84 -12.96 2.65
N LEU A 206 -4.72 -14.25 2.34
CA LEU A 206 -3.79 -14.80 1.35
C LEU A 206 -4.58 -15.37 0.19
N HIS A 207 -4.25 -14.97 -1.04
CA HIS A 207 -4.80 -15.53 -2.26
C HIS A 207 -3.73 -16.39 -2.94
N ARG A 208 -3.97 -17.70 -3.00
CA ARG A 208 -3.01 -18.71 -3.47
C ARG A 208 -3.30 -19.26 -4.88
N GLY A 209 -4.36 -18.77 -5.53
CA GLY A 209 -4.90 -19.34 -6.78
C GLY A 209 -6.00 -20.35 -6.51
#